data_AF-A0A3M1TFE1-F1
#
_entry.id   AF-A0A3M1TFE1-F1
#
_cell.length_a   1.000
_cell.length_b   1.000
_cell.length_c   1.000
_cell.angle_alpha   90.00
_cell.angle_beta   90.00
_cell.angle_gamma   90.00
#
_symmetry.space_group_name_H-M   'P 1'
#
loop_
_entity.id
_entity.type
_entity.pdbx_description
1 polymer ?
#
loop_
_entity_poly.entity_id
_entity_poly.type
_entity_poly.pdbx_seq_one_letter_code
_entity_poly.pdbx_strand_id
1 'polypeptide(L)' 'MGRRRSAGAQLELGLGGQEAELGFGERWARRRGYQRVLGVDEVGRGPLAGPVVAAAVRLDPELERVLVEAGL' A
#
# COMPACT_ATOMS: atom_id res chain seq x y z
N MET A 1 -33.81 10.92 -22.27
CA MET A 1 -32.88 10.44 -23.31
C MET A 1 -31.49 11.06 -23.05
N GLY A 2 -30.73 10.65 -22.04
CA GLY A 2 -29.96 9.41 -22.04
C GLY A 2 -28.50 9.65 -22.43
N ARG A 3 -27.74 10.46 -21.67
CA ARG A 3 -26.27 10.34 -21.63
C ARG A 3 -25.89 9.78 -20.27
N ARG A 4 -25.87 8.44 -20.20
CA ARG A 4 -25.22 7.70 -19.11
C ARG A 4 -23.74 8.08 -19.16
N ARG A 5 -23.32 9.02 -18.32
CA ARG A 5 -21.91 9.15 -17.95
C ARG A 5 -21.62 7.87 -17.16
N SER A 6 -20.93 6.93 -17.79
CA SER A 6 -20.31 5.80 -17.12
C SER A 6 -19.50 6.39 -15.97
N ALA A 7 -19.98 6.18 -14.75
CA ALA A 7 -19.28 6.52 -13.53
C ALA A 7 -18.03 5.65 -13.44
N GLY A 8 -17.00 6.00 -14.21
CA GLY A 8 -15.63 5.81 -13.79
C GLY A 8 -15.47 6.71 -12.58
N ALA A 9 -15.82 6.21 -11.40
CA ALA A 9 -15.50 6.83 -10.14
C ALA A 9 -13.97 6.78 -10.00
N GLN A 10 -13.28 7.64 -10.74
CA GLN A 10 -12.01 8.18 -10.28
C GLN A 10 -12.38 8.86 -8.97
N LEU A 11 -12.20 8.13 -7.88
CA LEU A 11 -12.10 8.69 -6.56
C LEU A 11 -10.93 9.67 -6.66
N GLU A 12 -11.23 10.94 -6.97
CA GLU A 12 -10.43 12.05 -6.52
C GLU A 12 -10.46 12.00 -4.99
N LEU A 13 -9.67 11.07 -4.44
CA LEU A 13 -9.24 11.15 -3.06
C LEU A 13 -8.53 12.50 -3.03
N GLY A 14 -9.12 13.50 -2.37
CA GLY A 14 -8.50 14.81 -2.16
C GLY A 14 -7.21 14.70 -1.34
N LEU A 15 -6.20 14.04 -1.90
CA LEU A 15 -4.93 13.72 -1.30
C LEU A 15 -3.93 14.70 -1.90
N GLY A 16 -3.90 15.90 -1.35
CA GLY A 16 -2.73 16.75 -1.55
C GLY A 16 -1.49 15.96 -1.09
N GLY A 17 -0.62 15.58 -2.02
CA GLY A 17 0.77 15.14 -1.79
C GLY A 17 1.03 13.91 -0.91
N GLN A 18 0.04 13.29 -0.26
CA GLN A 18 0.24 12.26 0.77
C GLN A 18 0.39 10.82 0.24
N GLU A 19 0.26 10.59 -1.07
CA GLU A 19 0.37 9.25 -1.65
C GLU A 19 1.79 8.65 -1.53
N ALA A 20 2.81 9.51 -1.42
CA ALA A 20 4.20 9.11 -1.23
C ALA A 20 4.59 8.88 0.24
N GLU A 21 3.68 9.12 1.20
CA GLU A 21 3.95 8.92 2.62
C GLU A 21 3.93 7.44 2.99
N LEU A 22 4.92 6.98 3.76
CA LEU A 22 4.92 5.63 4.32
C LEU A 22 3.64 5.37 5.12
N GLY A 23 3.09 4.17 4.94
CA GLY A 23 1.82 3.75 5.55
C GLY A 23 0.55 4.34 4.93
N PHE A 24 0.65 5.18 3.88
CA PHE A 24 -0.53 5.72 3.20
C PHE A 24 -1.53 4.62 2.77
N GLY A 25 -1.02 3.59 2.10
CA GLY A 25 -1.85 2.47 1.61
C GLY A 25 -2.55 1.71 2.74
N GLU A 26 -1.87 1.52 3.88
CA GLU A 26 -2.45 0.88 5.05
C GLU A 26 -3.57 1.74 5.66
N ARG A 27 -3.31 3.03 5.89
CA ARG A 27 -4.32 3.97 6.41
C ARG A 27 -5.53 4.08 5.49
N TRP A 28 -5.29 4.07 4.18
CA TRP A 28 -6.34 4.05 3.16
C TRP A 28 -7.21 2.80 3.25
N ALA A 29 -6.61 1.62 3.42
CA ALA A 29 -7.31 0.34 3.48
C ALA A 29 -8.10 0.20 4.79
N ARG A 30 -7.49 0.53 5.93
CA ARG A 30 -8.16 0.49 7.24
C ARG A 30 -9.37 1.42 7.29
N ARG A 31 -9.27 2.63 6.74
CA ARG A 31 -10.42 3.57 6.63
C ARG A 31 -11.58 3.03 5.80
N ARG A 32 -11.34 2.06 4.92
CA ARG A 32 -12.37 1.35 4.15
C ARG A 32 -12.94 0.12 4.85
N GLY A 33 -12.50 -0.18 6.07
CA GLY A 33 -12.95 -1.32 6.85
C GLY A 33 -12.21 -2.63 6.57
N TYR A 34 -11.13 -2.60 5.79
CA TYR A 34 -10.29 -3.80 5.62
C TYR A 34 -9.53 -4.10 6.91
N GLN A 35 -9.68 -5.31 7.42
CA GLN A 35 -9.05 -5.74 8.69
C GLN A 35 -7.72 -6.46 8.51
N ARG A 36 -7.46 -7.00 7.31
CA ARG A 36 -6.24 -7.76 6.99
C ARG A 36 -5.54 -7.04 5.84
N VAL A 37 -4.55 -6.22 6.19
CA VAL A 37 -3.70 -5.49 5.26
C VAL A 37 -2.30 -6.05 5.36
N LEU A 38 -1.66 -6.31 4.21
CA LEU A 38 -0.30 -6.81 4.13
C LEU A 38 0.49 -5.93 3.16
N GLY A 39 1.71 -5.58 3.53
CA GLY A 39 2.71 -5.02 2.62
C GLY A 39 3.32 -6.15 1.78
N VAL A 40 3.58 -5.89 0.51
CA VAL A 40 4.22 -6.83 -0.41
C VAL A 40 5.39 -6.14 -1.09
N ASP A 41 6.52 -6.83 -1.16
CA ASP A 41 7.67 -6.40 -1.95
C ASP A 41 8.43 -7.61 -2.48
N GLU A 42 9.22 -7.37 -3.52
CA GLU A 42 10.01 -8.39 -4.19
C GLU A 42 11.45 -7.94 -4.47
N VAL A 43 12.34 -8.93 -4.40
CA VAL A 43 13.76 -8.79 -4.66
C VAL A 43 14.16 -9.65 -5.87
N GLY A 44 15.28 -9.30 -6.51
CA GLY A 44 15.85 -10.12 -7.58
C GLY A 44 15.42 -9.74 -9.00
N ARG A 45 14.90 -8.52 -9.21
CA ARG A 45 14.50 -8.02 -10.55
C ARG A 45 15.69 -7.55 -11.42
N GLY A 46 16.86 -7.37 -10.81
CA GLY A 46 18.07 -6.82 -11.44
C GLY A 46 19.20 -7.81 -11.80
N PRO A 47 19.42 -8.91 -11.05
CA PRO A 47 20.41 -9.92 -11.42
C PRO A 47 20.15 -10.54 -12.81
N LEU A 48 21.22 -10.95 -13.52
CA LEU A 48 21.14 -11.59 -14.85
C LEU A 48 20.42 -12.95 -14.82
N ALA A 49 20.53 -13.68 -13.71
CA ALA A 49 19.87 -14.95 -13.48
C ALA A 49 19.63 -15.15 -11.97
N GLY A 50 18.62 -15.96 -11.64
CA GLY A 50 18.16 -16.22 -10.29
C GLY A 50 16.65 -15.99 -10.15
N PRO A 51 16.02 -16.47 -9.08
CA PRO A 51 14.60 -16.26 -8.87
C PRO A 51 14.30 -14.80 -8.47
N VAL A 52 13.12 -14.33 -8.87
CA VAL A 52 12.46 -13.22 -8.18
C VAL A 52 11.75 -13.80 -6.97
N VAL A 53 12.00 -13.24 -5.79
CA VAL A 53 11.37 -13.67 -4.54
C VAL A 53 10.51 -12.53 -4.02
N ALA A 54 9.24 -12.82 -3.80
CA ALA A 54 8.28 -11.89 -3.20
C ALA A 54 7.90 -12.36 -1.79
N ALA A 55 7.63 -11.41 -0.90
CA ALA A 55 7.13 -11.67 0.45
C ALA A 55 5.91 -10.79 0.75
N ALA A 56 5.03 -11.28 1.61
CA ALA A 56 3.90 -10.52 2.13
C ALA A 56 3.95 -10.52 3.65
N VAL A 57 3.89 -9.33 4.25
CA VAL A 57 3.99 -9.16 5.70
C VAL A 57 2.78 -8.43 6.23
N ARG A 58 2.15 -9.01 7.25
CA ARG A 58 1.25 -8.29 8.13
C ARG A 58 2.09 -7.75 9.29
N LEU A 59 2.23 -6.44 9.39
CA LEU A 59 2.97 -5.82 10.49
C LEU A 59 2.17 -5.94 11.80
N ASP A 60 2.87 -6.30 12.86
CA ASP A 60 2.36 -6.15 14.22
C ASP A 60 2.50 -4.69 14.66
N PRO A 61 1.49 -4.06 15.30
CA PRO A 61 1.57 -2.65 15.69
C PRO A 61 2.70 -2.30 16.68
N GLU A 62 3.15 -3.26 17.49
CA GLU A 62 4.28 -3.05 18.40
C GLU A 62 5.61 -3.13 17.66
N LEU A 63 5.73 -4.08 16.73
CA LEU A 63 6.88 -4.13 15.82
C LEU A 63 6.98 -2.88 14.94
N GLU A 64 5.86 -2.32 14.49
CA GLU A 64 5.82 -1.08 13.72
C GLU A 64 6.51 0.08 14.46
N ARG A 65 6.19 0.27 15.74
CA ARG A 65 6.84 1.31 16.57
C ARG A 65 8.34 1.13 16.65
N VAL A 66 8.79 -0.09 16.90
CA VAL A 66 10.22 -0.42 17.01
C VAL A 66 10.97 -0.12 15.70
N LEU A 67 10.38 -0.45 14.56
CA LEU A 67 10.98 -0.19 13.25
C LEU A 67 11.11 1.31 12.96
N VAL A 68 10.05 2.09 13.26
CA VAL A 68 10.07 3.54 13.10
C VAL A 68 11.12 4.18 14.02
N GLU A 69 11.22 3.75 15.27
CA GLU A 69 12.24 4.23 16.22
C GLU A 69 13.67 3.87 15.76
N ALA A 70 13.83 2.72 15.10
CA ALA A 70 15.08 2.31 14.48
C ALA A 70 15.43 3.07 13.19
N GLY A 71 14.52 3.94 12.70
CA GLY A 71 14.70 4.69 11.45
C GLY A 71 14.59 3.83 10.19
N LEU A 72 13.87 2.71 10.27
CA LEU A 72 13.56 1.82 9.15
C LEU A 72 12.20 2.14 8.53
#